data_AF-A0A1Q8AX41-F1
#
_entry.id   AF-A0A1Q8AX41-F1
#
_cell.length_a   1.000
_cell.length_b   1.000
_cell.length_c   1.000
_cell.angle_alpha   90.00
_cell.angle_beta   90.00
_cell.angle_gamma   90.00
#
_symmetry.space_group_name_H-M   'P 1'
#
loop_
_entity.id
_entity.type
_entity.pdbx_description
1 polymer ?
#
loop_
_entity_poly.entity_id
_entity_poly.type
_entity_poly.pdbx_seq_one_letter_code
_entity_poly.pdbx_strand_id
1 'polypeptide(L)'
;MTGTAFAVAPGEGYFSYERLFLIEKSCAGINFMVAAFGMLTFALLHRVGSCGSGARVLGVSLLASYSAALLVNAARIAIAMWLAAHRVALSTLSSIFTAGQVHRFEGITVYFGGLVLLYELVQRFDRGAALDRSGP
;
A
#
# COMPACT_ATOMS: atom_id res chain seq x y z
N MET A 1 -11.90 16.98 -18.16
CA MET A 1 -12.14 15.84 -19.07
C MET A 1 -10.95 15.75 -20.02
N THR A 2 -9.90 15.03 -19.62
CA THR A 2 -8.74 14.79 -20.48
C THR A 2 -9.06 13.55 -21.31
N GLY A 3 -9.42 13.74 -22.58
CA GLY A 3 -9.81 12.68 -23.50
C GLY A 3 -8.63 11.77 -23.86
N THR A 4 -8.30 10.84 -22.98
CA THR A 4 -7.26 9.82 -23.22
C THR A 4 -7.94 8.48 -23.51
N ALA A 5 -7.66 7.90 -24.67
CA ALA A 5 -8.18 6.60 -25.05
C ALA A 5 -7.47 5.48 -24.27
N PHE A 6 -8.22 4.81 -23.39
CA PHE A 6 -7.75 3.60 -22.71
C PHE A 6 -8.10 2.39 -23.58
N ALA A 7 -7.10 1.70 -24.11
CA ALA A 7 -7.31 0.45 -24.82
C ALA A 7 -7.20 -0.71 -23.81
N VAL A 8 -8.25 -1.52 -23.71
CA VAL A 8 -8.23 -2.74 -22.88
C VAL A 8 -7.42 -3.79 -23.61
N ALA A 9 -6.25 -4.17 -23.08
CA ALA A 9 -5.46 -5.27 -23.58
C ALA A 9 -5.97 -6.58 -22.96
N PRO A 10 -6.42 -7.58 -23.76
CA PRO A 10 -6.92 -8.84 -23.23
C PRO A 10 -5.81 -9.57 -22.46
N GLY A 11 -5.99 -9.73 -21.15
CA GLY A 11 -5.08 -10.49 -20.27
C GLY A 11 -4.14 -9.66 -19.39
N GLU A 12 -3.86 -8.40 -19.74
CA GLU A 12 -2.82 -7.59 -19.06
C GLU A 12 -3.34 -6.29 -18.39
N GLY A 13 -4.56 -5.84 -18.69
CA GLY A 13 -5.19 -4.68 -18.03
C GLY A 13 -5.47 -3.49 -18.97
N TYR A 14 -5.52 -2.28 -18.41
CA TYR A 14 -5.76 -1.05 -19.17
C TYR A 14 -4.43 -0.47 -19.67
N PHE A 15 -4.26 -0.37 -20.98
CA PHE A 15 -3.07 0.16 -21.62
C PHE A 15 -3.36 1.60 -22.11
N SER A 16 -2.64 2.59 -21.58
CA SER A 16 -2.66 3.96 -22.08
C SER A 16 -1.41 4.19 -22.92
N TYR A 17 -1.57 4.21 -24.25
CA TYR A 17 -0.48 4.36 -25.22
C TYR A 17 0.28 5.69 -25.09
N GLU A 18 -0.32 6.73 -24.50
CA GLU A 18 0.31 8.05 -24.36
C GLU A 18 1.27 8.19 -23.17
N ARG A 19 1.27 7.24 -22.21
CA ARG A 19 2.06 7.38 -20.98
C ARG A 19 2.99 6.21 -20.66
N LEU A 20 3.06 5.19 -21.54
CA LEU A 20 3.87 3.97 -21.33
C LEU A 20 3.70 3.39 -19.91
N PHE A 21 2.50 3.52 -19.34
CA PHE A 21 2.22 3.17 -17.96
C PHE A 21 1.18 2.05 -17.96
N LEU A 22 1.67 0.83 -17.80
CA LEU A 22 0.83 -0.36 -17.67
C LEU A 22 0.41 -0.44 -16.19
N ILE A 23 -0.88 -0.23 -15.90
CA ILE A 23 -1.45 -0.48 -14.57
C ILE A 23 -1.58 -2.00 -14.43
N GLU A 24 -0.46 -2.63 -14.14
CA GLU A 24 -0.37 -4.07 -13.95
C GLU A 24 -1.12 -4.46 -12.66
N LYS A 25 -1.69 -5.67 -12.59
CA LYS A 25 -2.44 -6.15 -11.40
C LYS A 25 -1.62 -6.05 -10.09
N SER A 26 -0.30 -5.95 -10.18
CA SER A 26 0.61 -5.70 -9.05
C SER A 26 0.34 -4.36 -8.33
N CYS A 27 -0.34 -3.41 -8.97
CA CYS A 27 -0.75 -2.11 -8.41
C CYS A 27 -2.13 -2.14 -7.73
N ALA A 28 -2.88 -3.24 -7.83
CA ALA A 28 -4.21 -3.36 -7.23
C ALA A 28 -4.18 -3.37 -5.69
N GLY A 29 -3.01 -3.48 -5.08
CA GLY A 29 -2.85 -3.23 -3.64
C GLY A 29 -3.35 -4.32 -2.71
N ILE A 30 -4.02 -5.34 -3.25
CA ILE A 30 -4.58 -6.47 -2.49
C ILE A 30 -3.48 -7.20 -1.71
N ASN A 31 -2.29 -7.39 -2.30
CA ASN A 31 -1.16 -8.02 -1.61
C ASN A 31 -0.73 -7.24 -0.36
N PHE A 32 -0.67 -5.91 -0.46
CA PHE A 32 -0.39 -5.06 0.70
C PHE A 32 -1.52 -5.17 1.73
N MET A 33 -2.79 -5.14 1.29
CA MET A 33 -3.94 -5.25 2.18
C MET A 33 -3.93 -6.55 2.98
N VAL A 34 -3.63 -7.69 2.33
CA VAL A 34 -3.55 -9.00 2.99
C VAL A 34 -2.40 -9.03 4.00
N ALA A 35 -1.23 -8.50 3.64
CA ALA A 35 -0.09 -8.42 4.56
C ALA A 35 -0.40 -7.51 5.76
N ALA A 36 -0.98 -6.34 5.53
CA ALA A 36 -1.41 -5.41 6.57
C ALA A 36 -2.49 -6.04 7.47
N PHE A 37 -3.48 -6.73 6.89
CA PHE A 37 -4.53 -7.40 7.65
C PHE A 37 -3.95 -8.49 8.57
N GLY A 38 -3.06 -9.33 8.05
CA GLY A 38 -2.38 -10.35 8.84
C GLY A 38 -1.59 -9.73 9.98
N MET A 39 -0.73 -8.75 9.67
CA MET A 39 0.08 -8.04 10.67
C MET A 39 -0.78 -7.40 11.78
N LEU A 40 -1.87 -6.72 11.42
CA LEU A 40 -2.78 -6.10 12.40
C LEU A 40 -3.50 -7.13 13.26
N THR A 41 -3.98 -8.22 12.66
CA THR A 41 -4.65 -9.29 13.39
C THR A 41 -3.72 -9.97 14.38
N PHE A 42 -2.46 -10.23 14.00
CA PHE A 42 -1.45 -10.77 14.90
C PHE A 42 -1.06 -9.77 16.00
N ALA A 43 -0.85 -8.50 15.67
CA ALA A 43 -0.50 -7.47 16.65
C ALA A 43 -1.59 -7.28 17.71
N LEU A 44 -2.86 -7.36 17.33
CA LEU A 44 -4.01 -7.17 18.21
C LEU A 44 -4.56 -8.49 18.78
N LEU A 45 -3.93 -9.63 18.48
CA LEU A 45 -4.39 -10.95 18.93
C LEU A 45 -4.43 -11.04 20.46
N HIS A 46 -3.52 -10.34 21.14
CA HIS A 46 -3.48 -10.28 22.61
C HIS A 46 -4.74 -9.66 23.24
N ARG A 47 -5.56 -8.92 22.48
CA ARG A 47 -6.85 -8.35 22.94
C ARG A 47 -8.01 -9.35 22.84
N VAL A 48 -7.80 -10.51 22.25
CA VAL A 48 -8.84 -11.54 22.07
C VAL A 48 -8.97 -12.35 23.35
N GLY A 49 -9.97 -12.04 24.17
CA GLY A 49 -10.35 -12.81 25.37
C GLY A 49 -11.72 -13.50 25.27
N SER A 50 -12.45 -13.26 24.18
CA SER A 50 -13.82 -13.74 23.93
C SER A 50 -14.13 -13.73 22.43
N CYS A 51 -15.09 -14.55 21.99
CA CYS A 51 -15.58 -14.57 20.61
C CYS A 51 -15.97 -13.17 20.09
N GLY A 52 -16.64 -12.35 20.92
CA GLY A 52 -17.03 -10.99 20.55
C GLY A 52 -15.84 -10.02 20.43
N SER A 53 -14.78 -10.21 21.21
CA SER A 53 -13.53 -9.44 21.05
C SER A 53 -12.74 -9.86 19.81
N GLY A 54 -12.79 -11.14 19.44
CA GLY A 54 -12.19 -11.65 18.21
C GLY A 54 -12.82 -11.05 16.96
N ALA A 55 -14.15 -11.06 16.87
CA ALA A 55 -14.87 -10.42 15.75
C ALA A 55 -14.54 -8.93 15.62
N ARG A 56 -14.38 -8.23 16.75
CA ARG A 56 -13.99 -6.81 16.77
C ARG A 56 -12.57 -6.60 16.28
N VAL A 57 -11.62 -7.43 16.71
CA VAL A 57 -10.23 -7.36 16.23
C VAL A 57 -10.18 -7.59 14.72
N LEU A 58 -10.87 -8.61 14.21
CA LEU A 58 -10.94 -8.88 12.77
C LEU A 58 -11.57 -7.71 12.00
N GLY A 59 -12.69 -7.17 12.49
CA GLY A 59 -13.36 -6.03 11.86
C GLY A 59 -12.49 -4.77 11.81
N VAL A 60 -11.85 -4.42 12.92
CA VAL A 60 -10.93 -3.27 13.00
C VAL A 60 -9.71 -3.50 12.10
N SER A 61 -9.10 -4.68 12.15
CA SER A 61 -7.95 -5.03 11.30
C SER A 61 -8.29 -4.93 9.82
N LEU A 62 -9.48 -5.37 9.41
CA LEU A 62 -9.94 -5.32 8.01
C LEU A 62 -10.16 -3.87 7.54
N LEU A 63 -10.83 -3.06 8.36
CA LEU A 63 -11.08 -1.64 8.04
C LEU A 63 -9.76 -0.85 7.98
N ALA A 64 -8.86 -1.07 8.93
CA ALA A 64 -7.57 -0.41 8.98
C ALA A 64 -6.65 -0.84 7.83
N SER A 65 -6.59 -2.14 7.50
CA SER A 65 -5.79 -2.63 6.38
C SER A 65 -6.31 -2.16 5.03
N TYR A 66 -7.64 -2.10 4.84
CA TYR A 66 -8.26 -1.56 3.64
C TYR A 66 -7.95 -0.07 3.47
N SER A 67 -8.11 0.72 4.54
CA SER A 67 -7.81 2.16 4.53
C SER A 67 -6.33 2.43 4.25
N ALA A 68 -5.44 1.68 4.90
CA ALA A 68 -4.01 1.77 4.66
C ALA A 68 -3.65 1.38 3.22
N ALA A 69 -4.25 0.31 2.69
CA ALA A 69 -4.06 -0.09 1.31
C ALA A 69 -4.47 1.05 0.36
N LEU A 70 -5.65 1.65 0.53
CA LEU A 70 -6.08 2.78 -0.30
C LEU A 70 -5.04 3.91 -0.33
N LEU A 71 -4.55 4.33 0.84
CA LEU A 71 -3.59 5.43 0.97
C LEU A 71 -2.21 5.09 0.40
N VAL A 72 -1.66 3.92 0.74
CA VAL A 72 -0.32 3.49 0.30
C VAL A 72 -0.32 3.23 -1.20
N ASN A 73 -1.38 2.64 -1.76
CA ASN A 73 -1.49 2.44 -3.21
C ASN A 73 -1.66 3.76 -3.96
N ALA A 74 -2.43 4.71 -3.42
CA ALA A 74 -2.53 6.04 -4.01
C ALA A 74 -1.16 6.74 -4.03
N ALA A 75 -0.39 6.65 -2.93
CA ALA A 75 0.97 7.19 -2.86
C ALA A 75 1.90 6.51 -3.88
N ARG A 76 1.84 5.18 -4.00
CA ARG A 76 2.61 4.41 -4.98
C ARG A 76 2.34 4.87 -6.42
N ILE A 77 1.07 5.02 -6.79
CA ILE A 77 0.69 5.50 -8.14
C ILE A 77 1.21 6.93 -8.36
N ALA A 78 1.05 7.82 -7.38
CA ALA A 78 1.53 9.20 -7.49
C ALA A 78 3.06 9.27 -7.65
N ILE A 79 3.81 8.51 -6.85
CA ILE A 79 5.28 8.44 -6.90
C ILE A 79 5.72 7.85 -8.25
N ALA A 80 5.08 6.77 -8.70
CA ALA A 80 5.44 6.13 -9.96
C ALA A 80 5.15 7.04 -11.17
N MET A 81 4.06 7.82 -11.16
CA MET A 81 3.80 8.85 -12.17
C MET A 81 4.86 9.96 -12.14
N TRP A 82 5.21 10.46 -10.95
CA TRP A 82 6.24 11.50 -10.79
C TRP A 82 7.60 11.00 -11.31
N LEU A 83 7.96 9.76 -10.98
CA LEU A 83 9.22 9.15 -11.41
C LEU A 83 9.23 8.90 -12.93
N ALA A 84 8.11 8.47 -13.52
CA ALA A 84 7.99 8.33 -14.96
C ALA A 84 8.18 9.66 -15.69
N ALA A 85 7.62 10.76 -15.17
CA ALA A 85 7.79 12.10 -15.75
C ALA A 85 9.24 12.62 -15.67
N HIS A 86 9.95 12.34 -14.57
CA HIS A 86 11.34 12.80 -14.39
C HIS A 86 12.38 11.87 -15.04
N ARG A 87 12.04 10.60 -15.31
CA ARG A 87 12.89 9.67 -16.08
C ARG A 87 13.17 10.13 -17.51
N VAL A 88 12.22 10.83 -18.14
CA VAL A 88 12.41 11.42 -19.47
C VAL A 88 13.50 12.51 -19.43
N ALA A 89 13.64 13.22 -18.31
CA ALA A 89 14.69 14.21 -18.10
C ALA A 89 16.03 13.59 -17.63
N LEU A 90 16.00 12.41 -17.00
CA LEU A 90 17.17 11.67 -16.48
C LEU A 90 17.78 10.66 -17.49
N SER A 91 17.56 10.87 -18.80
CA SER A 91 18.01 9.96 -19.86
C SER A 91 19.53 9.71 -19.90
N THR A 92 20.33 10.56 -19.26
CA THR A 92 21.79 10.38 -19.09
C THR A 92 22.18 9.48 -17.92
N LEU A 93 21.31 9.23 -16.93
CA LEU A 93 21.56 8.36 -15.77
C LEU A 93 20.86 6.99 -15.86
N SER A 94 19.97 6.81 -16.86
CA SER A 94 19.14 5.60 -17.04
C SER A 94 19.92 4.34 -17.44
N SER A 95 21.22 4.46 -17.72
CA SER A 95 22.11 3.32 -18.04
C SER A 95 22.34 2.36 -16.88
N ILE A 96 22.05 2.74 -15.62
CA ILE A 96 22.38 1.91 -14.44
C ILE A 96 21.20 1.02 -14.01
N PHE A 97 19.94 1.43 -14.25
CA PHE A 97 18.76 0.69 -13.77
C PHE A 97 17.65 0.60 -14.81
N THR A 98 17.23 -0.63 -15.12
CA THR A 98 16.09 -0.90 -16.02
C THR A 98 14.79 -0.38 -15.43
N ALA A 99 13.84 0.05 -16.28
CA ALA A 99 12.53 0.57 -15.85
C ALA A 99 11.80 -0.36 -14.86
N GLY A 100 11.82 -1.67 -15.12
CA GLY A 100 11.22 -2.68 -14.23
C GLY A 100 11.89 -2.79 -12.86
N GLN A 101 13.23 -2.61 -12.77
CA GLN A 101 13.94 -2.68 -11.49
C GLN A 101 13.57 -1.51 -10.58
N VAL A 102 13.45 -0.30 -11.14
CA VAL A 102 13.09 0.85 -10.32
C VAL A 102 11.63 0.84 -9.94
N HIS A 103 10.73 0.40 -10.82
CA HIS A 103 9.33 0.20 -10.44
C HIS A 103 9.20 -0.83 -9.30
N ARG A 104 9.98 -1.92 -9.35
CA ARG A 104 10.02 -2.91 -8.28
C ARG A 104 10.59 -2.35 -6.98
N PHE A 105 11.66 -1.57 -7.04
CA PHE A 105 12.28 -0.95 -5.87
C PHE A 105 11.36 0.09 -5.22
N GLU A 106 10.68 0.89 -6.04
CA GLU A 106 9.64 1.84 -5.62
C GLU A 106 8.53 1.11 -4.86
N GLY A 107 7.97 0.05 -5.45
CA GLY A 107 6.91 -0.74 -4.82
C GLY A 107 7.33 -1.36 -3.49
N ILE A 108 8.54 -1.93 -3.41
CA ILE A 108 9.09 -2.48 -2.15
C ILE A 108 9.19 -1.37 -1.09
N THR A 109 9.75 -0.22 -1.45
CA THR A 109 9.98 0.89 -0.52
C THR A 109 8.67 1.43 0.03
N VAL A 110 7.69 1.69 -0.85
CA VAL A 110 6.40 2.27 -0.47
C VAL A 110 5.58 1.28 0.36
N TYR A 111 5.52 0.00 -0.03
CA TYR A 111 4.77 -1.01 0.72
C TYR A 111 5.43 -1.36 2.06
N PHE A 112 6.74 -1.53 2.09
CA PHE A 112 7.44 -1.81 3.34
C PHE A 112 7.33 -0.64 4.31
N GLY A 113 7.57 0.58 3.82
CA GLY A 113 7.39 1.80 4.61
C GLY A 113 5.96 1.95 5.13
N GLY A 114 4.96 1.68 4.29
CA GLY A 114 3.55 1.69 4.68
C GLY A 114 3.20 0.66 5.76
N LEU A 115 3.76 -0.55 5.71
CA LEU A 115 3.58 -1.56 6.74
C LEU A 115 4.19 -1.13 8.07
N VAL A 116 5.43 -0.61 8.05
CA VAL A 116 6.10 -0.14 9.27
C VAL A 116 5.33 1.02 9.90
N LEU A 117 4.91 2.00 9.11
CA LEU A 117 4.10 3.13 9.60
C LEU A 117 2.79 2.67 10.23
N LEU A 118 2.07 1.76 9.56
CA LEU A 118 0.81 1.23 10.06
C LEU A 118 1.01 0.46 11.38
N TYR A 119 2.05 -0.37 11.44
CA TYR A 119 2.40 -1.13 12.64
C TYR A 119 2.72 -0.22 13.84
N GLU A 120 3.58 0.79 13.63
CA GLU A 120 3.93 1.77 14.66
C GLU A 120 2.73 2.58 15.13
N LEU A 121 1.87 3.00 14.20
CA LEU A 121 0.66 3.75 14.51
C LEU A 121 -0.28 2.93 15.41
N VAL A 122 -0.51 1.66 15.07
CA VAL A 122 -1.35 0.77 15.87
C VAL A 122 -0.72 0.46 17.22
N GLN A 123 0.58 0.18 17.29
CA GLN A 123 1.26 -0.02 18.56
C GLN A 123 1.24 1.22 19.46
N ARG A 124 1.26 2.42 18.88
CA ARG A 124 1.16 3.67 19.63
C ARG A 124 -0.23 3.86 20.22
N PHE A 125 -1.28 3.61 19.43
CA PHE A 125 -2.65 3.62 19.94
C PHE A 125 -2.90 2.52 20.99
N ASP A 126 -2.32 1.34 20.79
CA ASP A 126 -2.45 0.22 21.73
C ASP A 126 -1.80 0.54 23.09
N ARG A 127 -0.58 1.08 23.09
CA ARG A 127 0.08 1.58 24.30
C ARG A 127 -0.68 2.73 24.96
N GLY A 128 -1.17 3.70 24.20
CA GLY A 128 -1.97 4.79 24.74
C GLY A 128 -3.23 4.28 25.44
N ALA A 129 -3.95 3.34 24.82
CA ALA A 129 -5.14 2.73 25.40
C ALA A 129 -4.84 1.85 26.63
N ALA A 130 -3.61 1.34 26.79
CA ALA A 130 -3.19 0.62 28.00
C ALA A 130 -2.87 1.59 29.15
N LEU A 131 -2.26 2.75 28.86
CA LEU A 131 -1.98 3.79 29.84
C LEU A 131 -3.26 4.42 30.40
N ASP A 132 -4.25 4.72 29.56
CA ASP A 132 -5.54 5.27 30.01
C ASP A 132 -6.31 4.33 30.96
N ARG A 133 -6.13 3.01 30.83
CA ARG A 133 -6.77 2.00 31.72
C ARG A 133 -6.08 1.84 33.06
N SER A 134 -4.87 2.35 33.22
CA SER A 134 -4.07 2.26 34.46
C SER A 134 -4.01 3.58 35.23
N GLY A 135 -4.74 4.61 34.78
CA GLY A 135 -4.97 5.85 35.53
C GLY A 135 -5.89 5.65 36.74
N PRO A 136 -5.66 6.40 37.84
CA PRO A 136 -6.30 6.22 39.15
C PRO A 136 -7.80 6.54 39.18
#